data_AF-A0A3N9Y4Z4-F1
#
_entry.id   AF-A0A3N9Y4Z4-F1
#
_cell.length_a   1.000
_cell.length_b   1.000
_cell.length_c   1.000
_cell.angle_alpha   90.00
_cell.angle_beta   90.00
_cell.angle_gamma   90.00
#
_symmetry.space_group_name_H-M   'P 1'
#
loop_
_entity.id
_entity.type
_entity.pdbx_description
1 polymer ?
#
loop_
_entity_poly.entity_id
_entity_poly.type
_entity_poly.pdbx_seq_one_letter_code
_entity_poly.pdbx_strand_id
1 'polypeptide(L)'
;MSGFRSSWPILCALLGGTLVVAACGSGDAEVTYWSNGAGQNRAVESYAGAEHCGWQDLTFLHIAWPLPGQTGPAASRQYVRDPAGRLGAEVRAAYAPRADLPADARTTDYTGPDGQQLWLAPSDSDNLAYVVYPDSQRVEAWPRTTQTIGCD
;
A
#
# COMPACT_ATOMS: atom_id res chain seq x y z
N MET A 1 -47.84 -47.98 -30.92
CA MET A 1 -46.84 -48.83 -31.61
C MET A 1 -45.93 -47.91 -32.40
N SER A 2 -44.65 -48.00 -32.10
CA SER A 2 -43.58 -47.05 -32.40
C SER A 2 -43.20 -46.98 -33.88
N GLY A 3 -42.68 -45.83 -34.32
CA GLY A 3 -42.03 -45.66 -35.61
C GLY A 3 -41.16 -44.39 -35.65
N PHE A 4 -39.87 -44.57 -35.43
CA PHE A 4 -38.78 -43.58 -35.52
C PHE A 4 -38.69 -42.94 -36.92
N ARG A 5 -38.42 -41.63 -37.00
CA ARG A 5 -37.53 -41.06 -38.05
C ARG A 5 -36.76 -39.84 -37.52
N SER A 6 -35.45 -39.98 -37.62
CA SER A 6 -34.40 -39.00 -37.37
C SER A 6 -34.41 -37.86 -38.39
N SER A 7 -34.14 -36.63 -37.95
CA SER A 7 -33.50 -35.59 -38.76
C SER A 7 -32.81 -34.57 -37.87
N TRP A 8 -31.50 -34.58 -37.94
CA TRP A 8 -30.59 -33.53 -37.51
C TRP A 8 -30.77 -32.30 -38.42
N PRO A 9 -30.64 -31.07 -37.89
CA PRO A 9 -29.70 -30.19 -38.58
C PRO A 9 -28.85 -29.29 -37.67
N ILE A 10 -27.59 -29.15 -38.12
CA ILE A 10 -26.88 -27.88 -38.36
C ILE A 10 -26.35 -27.13 -37.13
N LEU A 11 -25.04 -27.36 -36.92
CA LEU A 11 -24.02 -26.35 -36.63
C LEU A 11 -24.48 -24.89 -36.77
N CYS A 12 -24.40 -24.13 -35.69
CA CYS A 12 -24.05 -22.72 -35.76
C CYS A 12 -22.88 -22.49 -34.82
N ALA A 13 -21.69 -22.73 -35.35
CA ALA A 13 -20.46 -22.20 -34.82
C ALA A 13 -20.53 -20.67 -34.92
N LEU A 14 -20.77 -20.01 -33.78
CA LEU A 14 -20.48 -18.59 -33.63
C LEU A 14 -19.19 -18.49 -32.82
N LEU A 15 -18.09 -18.40 -33.56
CA LEU A 15 -16.83 -17.85 -33.11
C LEU A 15 -17.06 -16.36 -32.79
N GLY A 16 -17.64 -16.09 -31.61
CA GLY A 16 -17.69 -14.76 -31.04
C GLY A 16 -16.33 -14.46 -30.45
N GLY A 17 -15.48 -13.77 -31.22
CA GLY A 17 -14.14 -13.36 -30.80
C GLY A 17 -14.18 -12.68 -29.43
N THR A 18 -13.42 -13.22 -28.49
CA THR A 18 -13.10 -12.55 -27.23
C THR A 18 -12.39 -11.26 -27.56
N LEU A 19 -13.13 -10.15 -27.48
CA LEU A 19 -12.58 -8.81 -27.48
C LEU A 19 -11.77 -8.69 -26.19
N VAL A 20 -10.47 -8.99 -26.25
CA VAL A 20 -9.55 -8.67 -25.16
C VAL A 20 -9.41 -7.17 -25.19
N VAL A 21 -10.21 -6.48 -24.38
CA VAL A 21 -9.96 -5.08 -24.04
C VAL A 21 -8.69 -5.11 -23.21
N ALA A 22 -7.54 -4.93 -23.86
CA ALA A 22 -6.32 -4.54 -23.18
C ALA A 22 -6.61 -3.16 -22.58
N ALA A 23 -7.00 -3.13 -21.31
CA ALA A 23 -7.09 -1.90 -20.56
C ALA A 23 -5.65 -1.36 -20.43
N CYS A 24 -5.28 -0.44 -21.31
CA CYS A 24 -4.15 0.45 -21.08
C CYS A 24 -4.52 1.31 -19.87
N GLY A 25 -4.21 0.83 -18.67
CA GLY A 25 -4.22 1.65 -17.48
C GLY A 25 -3.06 2.63 -17.59
N SER A 26 -3.38 3.91 -17.81
CA SER A 26 -2.45 5.02 -17.62
C SER A 26 -1.84 4.87 -16.22
N GLY A 27 -0.51 4.75 -16.15
CA GLY A 27 0.24 4.32 -14.97
C GLY A 27 0.33 5.35 -13.84
N ASP A 28 -0.81 5.78 -13.32
CA ASP A 28 -0.86 6.46 -12.03
C ASP A 28 -0.88 5.41 -10.92
N ALA A 29 0.02 5.54 -9.95
CA ALA A 29 0.03 4.66 -8.79
C ALA A 29 -1.31 4.77 -8.05
N GLU A 30 -1.98 3.64 -7.80
CA GLU A 30 -3.22 3.62 -7.05
C GLU A 30 -2.95 4.14 -5.62
N VAL A 31 -3.55 5.28 -5.29
CA VAL A 31 -3.45 5.87 -3.95
C VAL A 31 -4.44 5.19 -3.02
N THR A 32 -3.90 4.59 -1.97
CA THR A 32 -4.65 3.97 -0.89
C THR A 32 -4.71 4.90 0.30
N TYR A 33 -5.91 5.21 0.77
CA TYR A 33 -6.13 6.03 1.97
C TYR A 33 -6.33 5.16 3.20
N TRP A 34 -5.63 5.50 4.29
CA TRP A 34 -5.79 4.82 5.57
C TRP A 34 -6.89 5.52 6.37
N SER A 35 -7.71 4.75 7.08
CA SER A 35 -8.88 5.24 7.79
C SER A 35 -8.66 5.19 9.30
N ASN A 36 -9.08 6.24 10.00
CA ASN A 36 -9.21 6.26 11.47
C ASN A 36 -10.67 6.19 11.94
N GLY A 37 -11.61 5.91 11.03
CA GLY A 37 -13.05 5.88 11.33
C GLY A 37 -13.70 7.25 11.56
N ALA A 38 -12.92 8.34 11.67
CA ALA A 38 -13.41 9.69 11.90
C ALA A 38 -13.57 10.54 10.62
N GLY A 39 -13.39 9.94 9.44
CA GLY A 39 -13.50 10.61 8.13
C GLY A 39 -12.26 11.45 7.75
N GLN A 40 -11.15 11.30 8.47
CA GLN A 40 -9.89 12.02 8.24
C GLN A 40 -8.92 11.23 7.35
N ASN A 41 -9.46 10.60 6.30
CA ASN A 41 -8.77 9.55 5.56
C ASN A 41 -7.63 10.08 4.66
N ARG A 42 -7.44 11.40 4.57
CA ARG A 42 -6.37 12.02 3.76
C ARG A 42 -5.10 12.37 4.54
N ALA A 43 -5.08 12.13 5.85
CA ALA A 43 -3.88 12.40 6.64
C ALA A 43 -2.82 11.31 6.48
N VAL A 44 -3.23 10.10 6.05
CA VAL A 44 -2.33 8.97 5.83
C VAL A 44 -2.72 8.30 4.53
N GLU A 45 -1.78 8.26 3.59
CA GLU A 45 -1.97 7.65 2.27
C GLU A 45 -0.75 6.83 1.91
N SER A 46 -0.94 5.77 1.12
CA SER A 46 0.13 4.96 0.58
C SER A 46 -0.06 4.66 -0.89
N TYR A 47 1.02 4.51 -1.63
CA TYR A 47 1.00 4.19 -3.05
C TYR A 47 2.25 3.41 -3.45
N ALA A 48 2.12 2.60 -4.50
CA ALA A 48 3.26 1.90 -5.08
C ALA A 48 4.20 2.89 -5.78
N GLY A 49 5.51 2.63 -5.76
CA GLY A 49 6.47 3.41 -6.53
C GLY A 49 6.25 3.27 -8.04
N ALA A 50 6.65 4.30 -8.79
CA ALA A 50 6.39 4.34 -10.23
C ALA A 50 7.25 3.32 -11.01
N GLU A 51 6.64 2.64 -11.98
CA GLU A 51 7.31 1.66 -12.85
C GLU A 51 8.42 2.30 -13.69
N HIS A 52 8.23 3.53 -14.16
CA HIS A 52 9.24 4.23 -14.97
C HIS A 52 10.53 4.55 -14.19
N CYS A 53 10.48 4.54 -12.85
CA CYS A 53 11.64 4.63 -11.97
C CYS A 53 12.18 3.26 -11.54
N GLY A 54 11.53 2.18 -11.97
CA GLY A 54 11.79 0.83 -11.52
C GLY A 54 11.53 0.65 -10.03
N TRP A 55 10.56 1.38 -9.45
CA TRP A 55 10.24 1.38 -8.01
C TRP A 55 8.94 0.61 -7.69
N GLN A 56 8.48 -0.25 -8.59
CA GLN A 56 7.23 -1.00 -8.40
C GLN A 56 7.22 -1.92 -7.17
N ASP A 57 8.39 -2.23 -6.61
CA ASP A 57 8.59 -3.01 -5.39
C ASP A 57 8.59 -2.16 -4.11
N LEU A 58 8.59 -0.82 -4.25
CA LEU A 58 8.51 0.11 -3.15
C LEU A 58 7.07 0.49 -2.85
N THR A 59 6.75 0.66 -1.56
CA THR A 59 5.49 1.30 -1.14
C THR A 59 5.84 2.53 -0.34
N PHE A 60 5.38 3.69 -0.80
CA PHE A 60 5.51 4.94 -0.08
C PHE A 60 4.29 5.16 0.81
N LEU A 61 4.50 5.68 2.01
CA LEU A 61 3.47 6.09 2.96
C LEU A 61 3.70 7.55 3.31
N HIS A 62 2.76 8.42 2.95
CA HIS A 62 2.74 9.82 3.37
C HIS A 62 1.86 10.00 4.59
N ILE A 63 2.39 10.76 5.54
CA ILE A 63 1.70 11.17 6.77
C ILE A 63 1.74 12.70 6.85
N ALA A 64 0.56 13.32 6.82
CA ALA A 64 0.40 14.70 7.23
C ALA A 64 0.67 14.81 8.73
N TRP A 65 1.59 15.69 9.11
CA TRP A 65 2.07 15.87 10.47
C TRP A 65 1.76 17.27 10.99
N PRO A 66 1.44 17.44 12.29
CA PRO A 66 1.07 16.36 13.21
C PRO A 66 -0.21 15.65 12.74
N LEU A 67 -0.35 14.36 13.08
CA LEU A 67 -1.61 13.66 12.86
C LEU A 67 -2.75 14.38 13.60
N PRO A 68 -4.01 14.27 13.15
CA PRO A 68 -5.14 14.90 13.82
C PRO A 68 -5.17 14.58 15.32
N GLY A 69 -5.35 15.62 16.14
CA GLY A 69 -5.33 15.50 17.62
C GLY A 69 -3.93 15.55 18.25
N GLN A 70 -2.86 15.57 17.45
CA GLN A 70 -1.50 15.77 17.93
C GLN A 70 -1.05 17.23 17.76
N THR A 71 0.03 17.60 18.45
CA THR A 71 0.61 18.95 18.39
C THR A 71 2.03 18.89 17.86
N GLY A 72 2.47 19.95 17.20
CA GLY A 72 3.81 20.05 16.62
C GLY A 72 3.84 20.91 15.36
N PRO A 73 5.04 21.14 14.80
CA PRO A 73 5.18 21.86 13.55
C PRO A 73 4.56 21.05 12.39
N ALA A 74 3.89 21.75 11.48
CA ALA A 74 3.32 21.14 10.30
C ALA A 74 4.43 20.59 9.39
N ALA A 75 4.28 19.35 8.92
CA ALA A 75 5.20 18.71 7.98
C ALA A 75 4.49 17.62 7.17
N SER A 76 5.12 17.19 6.07
CA SER A 76 4.81 15.90 5.44
C SER A 76 5.94 14.94 5.77
N ARG A 77 5.60 13.77 6.31
CA ARG A 77 6.56 12.70 6.58
C ARG A 77 6.31 11.57 5.61
N GLN A 78 7.36 11.15 4.89
CA GLN A 78 7.31 10.00 4.00
C GLN A 78 8.07 8.83 4.63
N TYR A 79 7.44 7.67 4.64
CA TYR A 79 8.02 6.40 5.06
C TYR A 79 7.94 5.44 3.88
N VAL A 80 8.82 4.43 3.87
CA VAL A 80 8.92 3.52 2.73
C VAL A 80 9.05 2.07 3.16
N ARG A 81 8.29 1.22 2.51
CA ARG A 81 8.54 -0.22 2.46
C ARG A 81 9.50 -0.49 1.32
N ASP A 82 10.73 -0.89 1.65
CA ASP A 82 11.79 -1.17 0.67
C ASP A 82 12.39 -2.56 0.90
N PRO A 83 11.72 -3.62 0.40
CA PRO A 83 12.15 -4.99 0.65
C PRO A 83 13.54 -5.33 0.07
N ALA A 84 13.96 -4.62 -0.96
CA ALA A 84 15.24 -4.83 -1.64
C ALA A 84 16.36 -3.90 -1.14
N GLY A 85 16.06 -2.95 -0.23
CA GLY A 85 17.02 -2.02 0.35
C GLY A 85 17.64 -1.07 -0.68
N ARG A 86 16.89 -0.71 -1.73
CA ARG A 86 17.37 0.07 -2.88
C ARG A 86 17.62 1.53 -2.55
N LEU A 87 16.96 2.08 -1.54
CA LEU A 87 17.03 3.51 -1.22
C LEU A 87 18.27 3.90 -0.41
N GLY A 88 18.92 2.95 0.28
CA GLY A 88 20.22 3.17 0.92
C GLY A 88 20.32 4.44 1.77
N ALA A 89 21.04 5.45 1.26
CA ALA A 89 21.27 6.72 1.95
C ALA A 89 20.06 7.67 1.98
N GLU A 90 19.01 7.40 1.20
CA GLU A 90 17.79 8.21 1.16
C GLU A 90 16.82 7.90 2.31
N VAL A 91 17.14 6.93 3.15
CA VAL A 91 16.35 6.54 4.32
C VAL A 91 17.15 6.71 5.61
N ARG A 92 16.44 7.05 6.70
CA ARG A 92 17.03 7.33 8.02
C ARG A 92 17.37 6.07 8.81
N ALA A 93 16.81 4.93 8.41
CA ALA A 93 17.01 3.63 9.03
C ALA A 93 16.85 2.53 7.97
N ALA A 94 17.16 1.29 8.33
CA ALA A 94 16.91 0.14 7.47
C ALA A 94 15.45 -0.32 7.57
N TYR A 95 14.87 -0.72 6.43
CA TYR A 95 13.62 -1.46 6.42
C TYR A 95 13.80 -2.81 7.11
N ALA A 96 12.87 -3.14 8.02
CA ALA A 96 12.83 -4.44 8.68
C ALA A 96 11.49 -5.15 8.39
N PRO A 97 11.48 -6.25 7.62
CA PRO A 97 10.25 -6.99 7.30
C PRO A 97 9.69 -7.78 8.50
N ARG A 98 10.50 -7.94 9.55
CA ARG A 98 10.11 -8.47 10.85
C ARG A 98 10.87 -7.68 11.91
N ALA A 99 10.15 -6.83 12.62
CA ALA A 99 10.67 -6.02 13.71
C ALA A 99 10.00 -6.40 15.03
N ASP A 100 10.68 -6.13 16.14
CA ASP A 100 10.01 -6.03 17.43
C ASP A 100 9.35 -4.66 17.52
N LEU A 101 8.12 -4.61 18.06
CA LEU A 101 7.45 -3.35 18.31
C LEU A 101 8.04 -2.69 19.58
N PRO A 102 8.52 -1.44 19.53
CA PRO A 102 9.03 -0.76 20.72
C PRO A 102 7.98 -0.70 21.83
N ALA A 103 8.43 -0.81 23.08
CA ALA A 103 7.55 -0.85 24.25
C ALA A 103 6.73 0.46 24.44
N ASP A 104 7.21 1.58 23.90
CA ASP A 104 6.53 2.87 23.93
C ASP A 104 5.72 3.17 22.66
N ALA A 105 5.67 2.24 21.69
CA ALA A 105 4.88 2.39 20.49
C ALA A 105 3.38 2.51 20.80
N ARG A 106 2.71 3.39 20.07
CA ARG A 106 1.26 3.63 20.19
C ARG A 106 0.61 3.55 18.83
N THR A 107 -0.58 2.96 18.79
CA THR A 107 -1.45 3.04 17.62
C THR A 107 -1.74 4.50 17.29
N THR A 108 -1.80 4.80 15.99
CA THR A 108 -2.27 6.08 15.48
C THR A 108 -3.77 6.07 15.15
N ASP A 109 -4.42 4.93 15.36
CA ASP A 109 -5.79 4.58 14.95
C ASP A 109 -6.01 4.53 13.43
N TYR A 110 -5.00 4.84 12.62
CA TYR A 110 -5.05 4.64 11.18
C TYR A 110 -4.86 3.17 10.82
N THR A 111 -5.82 2.65 10.05
CA THR A 111 -5.85 1.29 9.53
C THR A 111 -5.90 1.35 8.01
N GLY A 112 -5.01 0.63 7.34
CA GLY A 112 -5.03 0.52 5.89
C GLY A 112 -6.03 -0.55 5.41
N PRO A 113 -6.14 -0.76 4.10
CA PRO A 113 -7.24 -1.51 3.48
C PRO A 113 -7.33 -2.97 3.94
N ASP A 114 -6.20 -3.58 4.29
CA ASP A 114 -6.14 -5.00 4.69
C ASP A 114 -6.15 -5.19 6.21
N GLY A 115 -6.58 -4.18 6.98
CA GLY A 115 -6.61 -4.27 8.45
C GLY A 115 -5.26 -4.06 9.13
N GLN A 116 -4.22 -3.66 8.38
CA GLN A 116 -2.91 -3.31 8.94
C GLN A 116 -3.00 -1.99 9.70
N GLN A 117 -2.35 -1.91 10.85
CA GLN A 117 -2.41 -0.76 11.74
C GLN A 117 -1.10 0.04 11.68
N LEU A 118 -1.22 1.35 11.66
CA LEU A 118 -0.07 2.25 11.74
C LEU A 118 0.22 2.61 13.20
N TRP A 119 1.45 2.35 13.62
CA TRP A 119 1.97 2.62 14.96
C TRP A 119 3.20 3.52 14.88
N LEU A 120 3.35 4.39 15.88
CA LEU A 120 4.52 5.25 16.04
C LEU A 120 5.09 5.11 17.45
N ALA A 121 6.40 5.06 17.56
CA ALA A 121 7.11 5.04 18.83
C ALA A 121 7.71 6.43 19.11
N PRO A 122 7.43 7.07 20.25
CA PRO A 122 8.09 8.32 20.64
C PRO A 122 9.62 8.23 20.58
N SER A 123 10.19 7.11 21.06
CA SER A 123 11.62 6.80 21.04
C SER A 123 12.25 6.82 19.64
N ASP A 124 11.49 6.48 18.59
CA ASP A 124 11.97 6.36 17.21
C ASP A 124 11.16 7.20 16.21
N SER A 125 10.42 8.20 16.70
CA SER A 125 9.40 8.94 15.94
C SER A 125 9.93 9.70 14.73
N ASP A 126 11.24 9.95 14.66
CA ASP A 126 11.89 10.59 13.51
C ASP A 126 12.52 9.61 12.52
N ASN A 127 12.60 8.32 12.84
CA ASN A 127 13.30 7.31 12.05
C ASN A 127 12.37 6.26 11.44
N LEU A 128 11.38 5.78 12.20
CA LEU A 128 10.58 4.62 11.83
C LEU A 128 9.09 4.86 12.03
N ALA A 129 8.29 4.27 11.15
CA ALA A 129 6.90 3.95 11.39
C ALA A 129 6.77 2.43 11.45
N TYR A 130 5.82 1.92 12.25
CA TYR A 130 5.60 0.49 12.40
C TYR A 130 4.25 0.14 11.79
N VAL A 131 4.25 -0.82 10.86
CA VAL A 131 3.02 -1.38 10.31
C VAL A 131 2.80 -2.74 10.96
N VAL A 132 1.77 -2.81 11.79
CA VAL A 132 1.39 -4.01 12.53
C VAL A 132 0.31 -4.74 11.73
N TYR A 133 0.48 -6.05 11.54
CA TYR A 133 -0.47 -6.94 10.87
C TYR A 133 -1.10 -7.87 11.90
N PRO A 134 -2.23 -7.49 12.52
CA PRO A 134 -2.79 -8.20 13.68
C PRO A 134 -3.01 -9.70 13.43
N ASP A 135 -3.56 -10.05 12.28
CA ASP A 135 -3.92 -11.43 11.92
C ASP A 135 -2.72 -12.37 11.81
N SER A 136 -1.54 -11.83 11.51
CA SER A 136 -0.31 -12.62 11.32
C SER A 136 0.73 -12.39 12.42
N GLN A 137 0.43 -11.53 13.40
CA GLN A 137 1.36 -11.09 14.45
C GLN A 137 2.71 -10.59 13.89
N ARG A 138 2.71 -10.05 12.67
CA ARG A 138 3.88 -9.50 12.00
C ARG A 138 3.95 -7.99 12.22
N VAL A 139 5.15 -7.47 12.44
CA VAL A 139 5.43 -6.04 12.45
C VAL A 139 6.50 -5.76 11.41
N GLU A 140 6.23 -4.81 10.52
CA GLU A 140 7.23 -4.24 9.63
C GLU A 140 7.66 -2.88 10.18
N ALA A 141 8.95 -2.57 10.15
CA ALA A 141 9.47 -1.24 10.46
C ALA A 141 9.85 -0.55 9.15
N TRP A 142 9.12 0.51 8.83
CA TRP A 142 9.25 1.28 7.61
C TRP A 142 10.08 2.54 7.90
N PRO A 143 11.26 2.69 7.29
CA PRO A 143 12.09 3.86 7.53
C PRO A 143 11.49 5.11 6.92
N ARG A 144 11.67 6.21 7.65
CA ARG A 144 11.41 7.55 7.15
C ARG A 144 12.48 7.92 6.15
N THR A 145 12.08 8.57 5.06
CA THR A 145 13.02 9.13 4.10
C THR A 145 13.74 10.36 4.68
N THR A 146 14.94 10.65 4.17
CA THR A 146 15.69 11.86 4.56
C THR A 146 15.00 13.13 4.06
N GLN A 147 14.42 13.05 2.86
CA GLN A 147 13.61 14.03 2.15
C GLN A 147 12.45 13.33 1.43
N THR A 148 11.42 14.06 1.00
CA THR A 148 10.35 13.46 0.18
C THR A 148 10.95 13.00 -1.16
N ILE A 149 10.81 11.71 -1.44
CA ILE A 149 11.23 11.07 -2.69
C ILE A 149 10.01 11.02 -3.61
N GLY A 150 10.20 11.50 -4.83
CA GLY A 150 9.25 11.41 -5.93
C GLY A 150 10.00 11.15 -7.23
N CYS A 151 9.25 10.77 -8.25
CA CYS A 151 9.76 10.72 -9.62
C CYS A 151 9.14 11.87 -10.42
N ASP A 152 9.98 12.52 -11.21
CA ASP A 152 9.59 13.56 -12.18
C ASP A 152 9.34 12.96 -13.57
#